data_AF-A0A1W1BMF7-F1
#
_entry.id   AF-A0A1W1BMF7-F1
#
_cell.length_a   1.000
_cell.length_b   1.000
_cell.length_c   1.000
_cell.angle_alpha   90.00
_cell.angle_beta   90.00
_cell.angle_gamma   90.00
#
_symmetry.space_group_name_H-M   'P 1'
#
loop_
_entity.id
_entity.type
_entity.pdbx_description
1 polymer ?
#
loop_
_entity_poly.entity_id
_entity_poly.type
_entity_poly.pdbx_seq_one_letter_code
_entity_poly.pdbx_strand_id
1 'polypeptide(L)'
;MKKTSLILMSAVAIFAFSGCGQSGNDGGGEKITYKLTPKQIWEQSCHKCHGEKAEGLTKKKTPAMNDRQAGELELDLFDVKNEGIAQSSGTDHDKMAHNMKKLLEKGFNYDPTAMAKFIEKSFYIGEGAVKPKKAEEATTETNATK
;
A
#
# COMPACT_ATOMS: atom_id res chain seq x y z
N MET A 1 2.38 -53.75 -56.79
CA MET A 1 2.38 -52.86 -55.61
C MET A 1 1.07 -53.04 -54.86
N LYS A 2 1.06 -53.69 -53.70
CA LYS A 2 -0.12 -53.81 -52.83
C LYS A 2 0.15 -53.01 -51.57
N LYS A 3 -0.64 -51.95 -51.34
CA LYS A 3 -0.56 -51.07 -50.18
C LYS A 3 -1.61 -51.51 -49.17
N THR A 4 -1.18 -51.92 -48.00
CA THR A 4 -2.03 -52.09 -46.81
C THR A 4 -1.17 -51.76 -45.61
N SER A 5 -1.53 -50.69 -44.89
CA SER A 5 -1.92 -50.79 -43.48
C SER A 5 -2.32 -49.41 -42.98
N LEU A 6 -3.64 -49.27 -42.88
CA LEU A 6 -4.32 -48.46 -41.88
C LEU A 6 -3.89 -48.96 -40.49
N ILE A 7 -3.68 -48.10 -39.51
CA ILE A 7 -4.32 -48.15 -38.17
C ILE A 7 -3.87 -46.93 -37.35
N LEU A 8 -4.90 -46.16 -37.01
CA LEU A 8 -5.01 -45.16 -35.96
C LEU A 8 -4.41 -45.66 -34.63
N MET A 9 -3.63 -44.83 -33.93
CA MET A 9 -3.70 -44.80 -32.46
C MET A 9 -3.53 -43.36 -31.98
N SER A 10 -4.68 -42.78 -31.61
CA SER A 10 -4.83 -41.53 -30.88
C SER A 10 -4.23 -41.68 -29.48
N ALA A 11 -3.19 -40.90 -29.17
CA ALA A 11 -2.79 -40.64 -27.80
C ALA A 11 -3.17 -39.18 -27.48
N VAL A 12 -4.39 -38.98 -26.98
CA VAL A 12 -4.78 -37.74 -26.31
C VAL A 12 -3.99 -37.71 -25.00
N ALA A 13 -2.94 -36.90 -24.96
CA ALA A 13 -2.23 -36.62 -23.73
C ALA A 13 -3.18 -35.88 -22.79
N ILE A 14 -3.56 -36.54 -21.70
CA ILE A 14 -4.36 -36.00 -20.61
C ILE A 14 -3.53 -34.88 -19.97
N PHE A 15 -3.97 -33.63 -20.15
CA PHE A 15 -3.54 -32.52 -19.31
C PHE A 15 -4.04 -32.78 -17.90
N ALA A 16 -3.18 -33.36 -17.06
CA ALA A 16 -3.39 -33.42 -15.63
C ALA A 16 -3.28 -32.00 -15.07
N PHE A 17 -4.42 -31.34 -14.86
CA PHE A 17 -4.55 -30.21 -13.94
C PHE A 17 -4.32 -30.70 -12.51
N SER A 18 -3.07 -30.92 -12.16
CA SER A 18 -2.62 -31.10 -10.79
C SER A 18 -2.10 -29.76 -10.29
N GLY A 19 -2.95 -29.01 -9.57
CA GLY A 19 -2.48 -27.86 -8.79
C GLY A 19 -3.45 -26.70 -8.69
N CYS A 20 -4.57 -26.89 -7.99
CA CYS A 20 -5.08 -25.80 -7.15
C CYS A 20 -4.10 -25.65 -5.99
N GLY A 21 -3.35 -24.55 -5.95
CA GLY A 21 -2.52 -24.22 -4.79
C GLY A 21 -1.11 -23.77 -5.14
N GLN A 22 -0.98 -22.57 -5.67
CA GLN A 22 0.16 -21.71 -5.34
C GLN A 22 -0.35 -20.27 -5.36
N SER A 23 -1.06 -19.89 -4.30
CA SER A 23 -1.17 -18.48 -3.94
C SER A 23 0.17 -18.11 -3.30
N GLY A 24 1.14 -17.80 -4.15
CA GLY A 24 2.46 -17.36 -3.77
C GLY A 24 2.95 -16.47 -4.89
N ASN A 25 2.85 -15.16 -4.69
CA ASN A 25 3.58 -14.19 -5.49
C ASN A 25 5.07 -14.37 -5.16
N ASP A 26 5.65 -15.49 -5.61
CA ASP A 26 7.06 -15.81 -5.43
C ASP A 26 7.83 -15.10 -6.55
N GLY A 27 7.62 -13.79 -6.65
CA GLY A 27 8.42 -12.93 -7.52
C GLY A 27 9.87 -13.07 -7.09
N GLY A 28 10.66 -13.73 -7.93
CA GLY A 28 12.11 -13.94 -7.77
C GLY A 28 12.92 -12.65 -7.87
N GLY A 29 12.62 -11.70 -6.98
CA GLY A 29 13.42 -10.53 -6.70
C GLY A 29 14.42 -10.84 -5.57
N GLU A 30 15.53 -10.13 -5.59
CA GLU A 30 16.53 -10.16 -4.51
C GLU A 30 15.85 -9.97 -3.14
N LYS A 31 16.20 -10.80 -2.15
CA LYS A 31 15.66 -10.67 -0.79
C LYS A 31 16.13 -9.34 -0.18
N ILE A 32 15.31 -8.30 -0.33
CA ILE A 32 15.57 -7.00 0.29
C ILE A 32 15.62 -7.18 1.81
N THR A 33 16.78 -6.91 2.40
CA THR A 33 16.92 -6.90 3.86
C THR A 33 16.69 -5.48 4.38
N TYR A 34 15.66 -5.31 5.22
CA TYR A 34 15.32 -4.03 5.82
C TYR A 34 16.08 -3.82 7.13
N LYS A 35 16.73 -2.65 7.27
CA LYS A 35 17.58 -2.33 8.44
C LYS A 35 16.77 -2.04 9.71
N LEU A 36 15.56 -1.52 9.57
CA LEU A 36 14.70 -1.08 10.66
C LEU A 36 13.37 -1.83 10.59
N THR A 37 12.79 -2.09 11.77
CA THR A 37 11.44 -2.61 11.88
C THR A 37 10.40 -1.54 11.58
N PRO A 38 9.15 -1.92 11.21
CA PRO A 38 8.05 -0.98 11.03
C PRO A 38 7.84 -0.06 12.25
N LYS A 39 7.91 -0.62 13.46
CA LYS A 39 7.80 0.14 14.71
C LYS A 39 8.88 1.21 14.83
N GLN A 40 10.14 0.85 14.59
CA GLN A 40 11.25 1.81 14.66
C GLN A 40 11.11 2.93 13.62
N ILE A 41 10.69 2.60 12.40
CA ILE A 41 10.47 3.60 11.35
C ILE A 41 9.31 4.52 11.73
N TRP A 42 8.24 3.99 12.28
CA TRP A 42 7.11 4.77 12.78
C TRP A 42 7.55 5.78 13.83
N GLU A 43 8.19 5.30 14.90
CA GLU A 43 8.66 6.09 16.04
C GLU A 43 9.74 7.11 15.65
N GLN A 44 10.53 6.86 14.60
CA GLN A 44 11.59 7.78 14.19
C GLN A 44 11.14 8.78 13.12
N SER A 45 10.11 8.45 12.33
CA SER A 45 9.77 9.20 11.12
C SER A 45 8.26 9.40 10.89
N CYS A 46 7.47 8.34 10.74
CA CYS A 46 6.12 8.43 10.19
C CYS A 46 5.14 9.21 11.09
N HIS A 47 5.22 9.03 12.42
CA HIS A 47 4.34 9.69 13.38
C HIS A 47 4.40 11.23 13.28
N LYS A 48 5.55 11.79 12.89
CA LYS A 48 5.75 13.25 12.73
C LYS A 48 4.77 13.86 11.73
N CYS A 49 4.32 13.07 10.76
CA CYS A 49 3.39 13.49 9.73
C CYS A 49 1.98 12.95 9.95
N HIS A 50 1.84 11.72 10.45
CA HIS A 50 0.55 11.05 10.56
C HIS A 50 -0.04 10.99 11.98
N GLY A 51 0.61 11.64 12.96
CA GLY A 51 0.19 11.56 14.36
C GLY A 51 0.69 10.29 15.05
N GLU A 52 0.65 10.29 16.38
CA GLU A 52 1.18 9.18 17.19
C GLU A 52 0.41 7.88 16.99
N LYS A 53 -0.90 8.01 16.71
CA LYS A 53 -1.85 6.92 16.52
C LYS A 53 -2.36 6.84 15.09
N ALA A 54 -1.57 7.33 14.13
CA ALA A 54 -1.93 7.33 12.72
C ALA A 54 -3.25 8.07 12.40
N GLU A 55 -3.63 9.04 13.23
CA GLU A 55 -4.89 9.81 13.11
C GLU A 55 -4.88 10.88 12.01
N GLY A 56 -3.73 11.09 11.37
CA GLY A 56 -3.53 12.17 10.41
C GLY A 56 -3.43 13.54 11.10
N LEU A 57 -2.83 14.52 10.41
CA LEU A 57 -2.66 15.86 10.94
C LEU A 57 -3.24 16.89 9.96
N THR A 58 -4.36 17.51 10.34
CA THR A 58 -5.03 18.55 9.52
C THR A 58 -4.08 19.68 9.13
N LYS A 59 -3.24 20.16 10.08
CA LYS A 59 -2.25 21.21 9.84
C LYS A 59 -1.22 20.85 8.77
N LYS A 60 -0.92 19.55 8.61
CA LYS A 60 0.03 19.04 7.62
C LYS A 60 -0.66 18.45 6.38
N LYS A 61 -2.00 18.50 6.33
CA LYS A 61 -2.83 17.92 5.27
C LYS A 61 -2.48 16.45 5.01
N THR A 62 -2.21 15.69 6.07
CA THR A 62 -1.90 14.26 5.99
C THR A 62 -3.13 13.43 6.35
N PRO A 63 -3.40 12.34 5.62
CA PRO A 63 -4.56 11.50 5.87
C PRO A 63 -4.39 10.70 7.17
N ALA A 64 -5.53 10.36 7.76
CA ALA A 64 -5.62 9.30 8.75
C ALA A 64 -5.32 7.94 8.07
N MET A 65 -4.68 7.05 8.82
CA MET A 65 -4.46 5.66 8.45
C MET A 65 -5.02 4.69 9.48
N ASN A 66 -5.43 5.18 10.66
CA ASN A 66 -6.02 4.36 11.71
C ASN A 66 -7.48 3.95 11.45
N ASP A 67 -8.14 4.51 10.44
CA ASP A 67 -9.48 4.09 9.98
C ASP A 67 -9.42 3.08 8.82
N ARG A 68 -8.23 2.55 8.49
CA ARG A 68 -8.00 1.69 7.32
C ARG A 68 -7.37 0.36 7.68
N GLN A 69 -7.76 -0.67 6.92
CA GLN A 69 -7.24 -2.03 7.09
C GLN A 69 -5.91 -2.21 6.34
N ALA A 70 -5.14 -3.23 6.74
CA ALA A 70 -3.81 -3.47 6.18
C ALA A 70 -3.82 -3.66 4.66
N GLY A 71 -4.85 -4.33 4.10
CA GLY A 71 -4.94 -4.54 2.65
C GLY A 71 -5.05 -3.23 1.87
N GLU A 72 -5.79 -2.25 2.38
CA GLU A 72 -5.90 -0.93 1.74
C GLU A 72 -4.62 -0.11 1.91
N LEU A 73 -4.04 -0.15 3.11
CA LEU A 73 -2.81 0.59 3.43
C LEU A 73 -1.62 0.08 2.62
N GLU A 74 -1.53 -1.23 2.39
CA GLU A 74 -0.44 -1.85 1.64
C GLU A 74 -0.37 -1.32 0.20
N LEU A 75 -1.52 -1.18 -0.47
CA LEU A 75 -1.59 -0.66 -1.83
C LEU A 75 -1.03 0.77 -1.91
N ASP A 76 -1.46 1.63 -0.99
CA ASP A 76 -0.99 3.03 -0.97
C ASP A 76 0.48 3.14 -0.57
N LEU A 77 0.93 2.35 0.41
CA LEU A 77 2.32 2.33 0.85
C LEU A 77 3.25 1.82 -0.26
N PHE A 78 2.80 0.81 -1.02
CA PHE A 78 3.54 0.31 -2.18
C PHE A 78 3.63 1.38 -3.27
N ASP A 79 2.52 2.04 -3.59
CA ASP A 79 2.47 3.08 -4.61
C ASP A 79 3.36 4.28 -4.26
N VAL A 80 3.20 4.84 -3.05
CA VAL A 80 4.01 5.94 -2.54
C VAL A 80 5.51 5.61 -2.53
N LYS A 81 5.87 4.38 -2.16
CA LYS A 81 7.27 3.95 -2.12
C LYS A 81 7.88 3.83 -3.52
N ASN A 82 7.07 3.49 -4.51
CA ASN A 82 7.47 3.35 -5.91
C ASN A 82 7.11 4.61 -6.73
N GLU A 83 7.23 5.79 -6.14
CA GLU A 83 7.05 7.09 -6.83
C GLU A 83 5.69 7.28 -7.54
N GLY A 84 4.60 6.65 -7.07
CA GLY A 84 3.27 6.84 -7.66
C GLY A 84 3.06 6.10 -8.99
N ILE A 85 3.88 5.08 -9.29
CA ILE A 85 3.80 4.31 -10.54
C ILE A 85 2.44 3.58 -10.66
N ALA A 86 1.74 3.28 -9.56
CA ALA A 86 0.38 2.76 -9.62
C ALA A 86 -0.61 3.92 -9.81
N GLN A 87 -1.15 4.05 -11.03
CA GLN A 87 -2.06 5.10 -11.52
C GLN A 87 -3.41 5.27 -10.76
N SER A 88 -3.60 4.68 -9.58
CA SER A 88 -4.91 4.46 -8.95
C SER A 88 -5.21 5.29 -7.69
N SER A 89 -4.32 6.16 -7.24
CA SER A 89 -4.35 6.68 -5.87
C SER A 89 -4.52 8.21 -5.75
N GLY A 90 -5.24 8.84 -6.68
CA GLY A 90 -5.69 10.24 -6.52
C GLY A 90 -4.58 11.31 -6.46
N THR A 91 -4.98 12.58 -6.40
CA THR A 91 -4.14 13.75 -6.70
C THR A 91 -3.18 14.22 -5.59
N ASP A 92 -3.04 13.49 -4.48
CA ASP A 92 -2.24 13.92 -3.32
C ASP A 92 -1.06 12.98 -2.97
N HIS A 93 -0.83 11.93 -3.77
CA HIS A 93 0.27 10.98 -3.56
C HIS A 93 1.66 11.56 -3.86
N ASP A 94 1.77 12.57 -4.73
CA ASP A 94 3.05 13.17 -5.15
C ASP A 94 3.88 13.72 -3.98
N LYS A 95 3.24 14.40 -3.02
CA LYS A 95 3.93 14.96 -1.85
C LYS A 95 4.47 13.85 -0.96
N MET A 96 3.70 12.78 -0.81
CA MET A 96 4.11 11.65 0.00
C MET A 96 5.19 10.83 -0.71
N ALA A 97 5.09 10.62 -2.02
CA ALA A 97 6.12 9.98 -2.84
C ALA A 97 7.47 10.73 -2.75
N HIS A 98 7.45 12.06 -2.88
CA HIS A 98 8.65 12.90 -2.70
C HIS A 98 9.24 12.79 -1.29
N ASN A 99 8.40 12.81 -0.25
CA ASN A 99 8.86 12.64 1.12
C ASN A 99 9.39 11.22 1.35
N MET A 100 8.75 10.21 0.78
CA MET A 100 9.16 8.82 0.89
C MET A 100 10.54 8.62 0.30
N LYS A 101 10.83 9.19 -0.87
CA LYS A 101 12.17 9.19 -1.47
C LYS A 101 13.23 9.69 -0.49
N LYS A 102 13.00 10.83 0.16
CA LYS A 102 13.90 11.38 1.19
C LYS A 102 14.04 10.49 2.42
N LEU A 103 12.99 9.75 2.78
CA LEU A 103 13.04 8.79 3.88
C LEU A 103 13.87 7.56 3.51
N LEU A 104 13.72 7.06 2.28
CA LEU A 104 14.52 5.96 1.75
C LEU A 104 16.00 6.32 1.70
N GLU A 105 16.35 7.52 1.24
CA GLU A 105 17.72 8.07 1.24
C GLU A 105 18.33 8.13 2.66
N LYS A 106 17.50 8.38 3.67
CA LYS A 106 17.89 8.39 5.10
C LYS A 106 17.93 6.99 5.73
N GLY A 107 17.65 5.94 4.97
CA GLY A 107 17.69 4.56 5.45
C GLY A 107 16.39 4.06 6.09
N PHE A 108 15.29 4.82 6.02
CA PHE A 108 13.96 4.40 6.50
C PHE A 108 13.22 3.55 5.45
N ASN A 109 13.89 2.56 4.88
CA ASN A 109 13.27 1.62 3.95
C ASN A 109 12.51 0.53 4.73
N TYR A 110 11.32 0.17 4.25
CA TYR A 110 10.45 -0.84 4.84
C TYR A 110 9.70 -1.66 3.79
N ASP A 111 9.26 -2.84 4.18
CA ASP A 111 8.31 -3.65 3.43
C ASP A 111 6.89 -3.06 3.56
N PRO A 112 6.19 -2.71 2.45
CA PRO A 112 4.84 -2.15 2.51
C PRO A 112 3.84 -3.04 3.25
N THR A 113 3.86 -4.35 3.01
CA THR A 113 2.98 -5.32 3.68
C THR A 113 3.22 -5.34 5.19
N ALA A 114 4.48 -5.39 5.63
CA ALA A 114 4.83 -5.40 7.05
C ALA A 114 4.47 -4.08 7.74
N MET A 115 4.65 -2.94 7.06
CA MET A 115 4.27 -1.64 7.58
C MET A 115 2.75 -1.50 7.71
N ALA A 116 2.00 -1.90 6.69
CA ALA A 116 0.53 -1.88 6.72
C ALA A 116 -0.03 -2.71 7.89
N LYS A 117 0.46 -3.95 8.06
CA LYS A 117 0.09 -4.82 9.19
C LYS A 117 0.44 -4.22 10.54
N PHE A 118 1.59 -3.53 10.63
CA PHE A 118 1.97 -2.84 11.85
C PHE A 118 1.01 -1.69 12.19
N ILE A 119 0.67 -0.85 11.21
CA ILE A 119 -0.24 0.29 11.41
C ILE A 119 -1.61 -0.21 11.85
N GLU A 120 -2.18 -1.18 11.13
CA GLU A 120 -3.48 -1.76 11.47
C GLU A 120 -3.47 -2.35 12.88
N LYS A 121 -2.51 -3.24 13.18
CA LYS A 121 -2.43 -3.90 14.49
C LYS A 121 -2.24 -2.93 15.65
N SER A 122 -1.55 -1.82 15.41
CA SER A 122 -1.18 -0.87 16.47
C SER A 122 -2.24 0.19 16.69
N PHE A 123 -2.95 0.60 15.64
CA PHE A 123 -3.73 1.83 15.65
C PHE A 123 -5.15 1.70 15.14
N TYR A 124 -5.53 0.60 14.48
CA TYR A 124 -6.84 0.50 13.85
C TYR A 124 -7.98 0.64 14.86
N ILE A 125 -8.89 1.58 14.59
CA ILE A 125 -10.00 1.93 15.48
C ILE A 125 -11.36 1.38 15.02
N GLY A 126 -11.40 0.66 13.88
CA GLY A 126 -12.62 0.12 13.29
C GLY A 126 -13.44 1.16 12.51
N GLU A 127 -14.34 0.69 11.63
CA GLU A 127 -15.17 1.52 10.75
C GLU A 127 -16.17 2.44 11.51
N GLY A 128 -16.33 2.25 12.82
CA GLY A 128 -17.27 3.00 13.67
C GLY A 128 -16.66 4.20 14.43
N ALA A 129 -15.36 4.45 14.33
CA ALA A 129 -14.76 5.60 14.99
C ALA A 129 -14.98 6.88 14.18
N VAL A 130 -15.61 7.88 14.82
CA VAL A 130 -15.97 9.16 14.21
C VAL A 130 -14.73 9.80 13.57
N LYS A 131 -14.69 9.87 12.24
CA LYS A 131 -13.68 10.64 11.51
C LYS A 131 -13.67 12.06 12.07
N PRO A 132 -12.51 12.62 12.50
CA PRO A 132 -12.47 14.02 12.88
C PRO A 132 -12.96 14.83 11.67
N LYS A 133 -14.11 15.50 11.85
CA LYS A 133 -14.74 16.32 10.82
C LYS A 133 -13.66 17.21 10.20
N LYS A 134 -13.42 17.05 8.90
CA LYS A 134 -12.64 17.99 8.09
C LYS A 134 -13.17 19.37 8.45
N ALA A 135 -12.35 20.18 9.11
CA ALA A 135 -12.75 21.53 9.49
C ALA A 135 -13.11 22.26 8.20
N GLU A 136 -14.39 22.46 7.99
CA GLU A 136 -14.97 23.24 6.92
C GLU A 136 -14.42 24.66 7.10
N GLU A 137 -13.63 25.10 6.13
CA GLU A 137 -13.06 26.44 6.11
C GLU A 137 -14.22 27.43 6.13
N ALA A 138 -14.45 28.06 7.29
CA ALA A 138 -15.33 29.20 7.40
C ALA A 138 -14.73 30.35 6.59
N THR A 139 -15.25 30.54 5.39
CA THR A 139 -15.04 31.74 4.58
C THR A 139 -15.58 32.93 5.38
N THR A 140 -14.68 33.73 5.94
CA THR A 140 -15.03 35.06 6.44
C THR A 140 -14.93 36.02 5.27
N GLU A 141 -16.03 36.16 4.53
CA GLU A 141 -16.27 37.33 3.69
C GLU A 141 -16.49 38.53 4.60
N THR A 142 -15.43 39.30 4.85
CA THR A 142 -15.55 40.65 5.41
C THR A 142 -16.02 41.60 4.30
N ASN A 143 -17.35 41.80 4.22
CA ASN A 143 -17.90 43.00 3.62
C ASN A 143 -17.57 44.19 4.52
N ALA A 144 -16.64 45.04 4.09
CA ALA A 144 -16.39 46.34 4.69
C ALA A 144 -16.80 47.43 3.70
N THR A 145 -17.97 47.99 4.00
CA THR A 145 -18.56 49.19 3.42
C THR A 145 -17.59 50.36 3.47
N LYS A 146 -17.44 51.08 2.37
CA LYS A 146 -17.26 52.53 2.37
C LYS A 146 -17.84 53.14 1.11
#